data_AF-A0A1G7D7K7-F1
#
_entry.id   AF-A0A1G7D7K7-F1
#
_cell.length_a   1.000
_cell.length_b   1.000
_cell.length_c   1.000
_cell.angle_alpha   90.00
_cell.angle_beta   90.00
_cell.angle_gamma   90.00
#
_symmetry.space_group_name_H-M   'P 1'
#
loop_
_entity.id
_entity.type
_entity.pdbx_description
1 polymer ?
#
loop_
_entity_poly.entity_id
_entity_poly.type
_entity_poly.pdbx_seq_one_letter_code
_entity_poly.pdbx_strand_id
1 'polypeptide(L)'
;MDLIENLAHFFKKPKKETEGMTPEGTCPICWGYQQYDAKIRQMFKDKQIDVNNHRDHYMKVQKFMVEYIDGIHLKQGEIRECPTCGHQEPLKDDLRCEPLEKPMNNMETKKPIKRNRDLQALSRDHHHSLLLSWKIRTGFSKGVAADRIKHYIDWFFEHHIQPHFEMEEKYLFPILGNDNELVKKALAEHRRLSRLFNDTDDIEKSLSLIEEELEKHIRFEERILFNEIQKVASKAQLQLISKIHTDEKFSDNTDDEFWK
;
A
#
# COMPACT_ATOMS: atom_id res chain seq x y z
N MET A 1 -2.56 3.92 -55.37
CA MET A 1 -3.37 5.13 -55.22
C MET A 1 -2.66 6.02 -54.21
N ASP A 2 -2.54 7.31 -54.50
CA ASP A 2 -2.09 8.27 -53.50
C ASP A 2 -3.06 8.28 -52.31
N LEU A 3 -2.57 8.52 -51.09
CA LEU A 3 -3.39 8.49 -49.88
C LEU A 3 -4.55 9.49 -50.00
N ILE A 4 -4.28 10.66 -50.58
CA ILE A 4 -5.28 11.72 -50.80
C ILE A 4 -6.39 11.25 -51.76
N GLU A 5 -6.03 10.56 -52.83
CA GLU A 5 -7.00 10.03 -53.81
C GLU A 5 -7.92 8.97 -53.21
N ASN A 6 -7.35 8.09 -52.37
CA ASN A 6 -8.11 7.05 -51.68
C ASN A 6 -9.13 7.65 -50.71
N LEU A 7 -8.70 8.63 -49.90
CA LEU A 7 -9.60 9.35 -49.00
C LEU A 7 -10.69 10.08 -49.77
N ALA A 8 -10.35 10.79 -50.85
CA ALA A 8 -11.31 11.49 -51.68
C ALA A 8 -12.33 10.53 -52.32
N HIS A 9 -11.91 9.33 -52.74
CA HIS A 9 -12.80 8.31 -53.27
C HIS A 9 -13.72 7.73 -52.18
N PHE A 10 -13.20 7.49 -50.98
CA PHE A 10 -14.00 7.00 -49.85
C PHE A 10 -15.12 7.96 -49.47
N PHE A 11 -14.85 9.26 -49.37
CA PHE A 11 -15.87 10.27 -49.02
C PHE A 11 -16.89 10.57 -50.14
N LYS A 12 -16.63 10.15 -51.39
CA LYS A 12 -17.60 10.28 -52.50
C LYS A 12 -18.70 9.22 -52.47
N LYS A 13 -18.51 8.13 -51.73
CA LYS A 13 -19.50 7.04 -51.62
C LYS A 13 -20.65 7.44 -50.69
N PRO A 14 -21.87 6.93 -50.92
CA PRO A 14 -23.01 7.23 -50.06
C PRO A 14 -22.78 6.70 -48.64
N LYS A 15 -23.30 7.43 -47.64
CA LYS A 15 -23.12 7.13 -46.20
C LYS A 15 -23.47 5.68 -45.83
N LYS A 16 -24.49 5.10 -46.46
CA LYS A 16 -24.88 3.69 -46.25
C LYS A 16 -23.78 2.67 -46.56
N GLU A 17 -22.84 3.01 -47.44
CA GLU A 17 -21.74 2.12 -47.87
C GLU A 17 -20.43 2.39 -47.14
N THR A 18 -20.35 3.50 -46.40
CA THR A 18 -19.12 3.93 -45.70
C THR A 18 -19.27 3.89 -44.18
N GLU A 19 -20.48 3.68 -43.67
CA GLU A 19 -20.77 3.62 -42.24
C GLU A 19 -20.04 2.44 -41.59
N GLY A 20 -19.12 2.74 -40.66
CA GLY A 20 -18.33 1.75 -39.92
C GLY A 20 -17.17 1.13 -40.70
N MET A 21 -16.92 1.55 -41.94
CA MET A 21 -15.78 1.09 -42.75
C MET A 21 -14.67 2.13 -42.74
N THR A 22 -13.46 1.69 -43.09
CA THR A 22 -12.27 2.54 -43.17
C THR A 22 -11.66 2.44 -44.56
N PRO A 23 -11.13 3.53 -45.13
CA PRO A 23 -10.45 3.47 -46.42
C PRO A 23 -9.31 2.44 -46.38
N GLU A 24 -9.06 1.82 -47.53
CA GLU A 24 -8.05 0.77 -47.64
C GLU A 24 -6.65 1.32 -47.34
N GLY A 25 -5.84 0.64 -46.55
CA GLY A 25 -4.50 1.13 -46.15
C GLY A 25 -4.49 2.20 -45.04
N THR A 26 -5.65 2.56 -44.48
CA THR A 26 -5.73 3.42 -43.27
C THR A 26 -6.06 2.62 -42.02
N CYS A 27 -5.44 2.98 -40.90
CA CYS A 27 -5.66 2.31 -39.61
C CYS A 27 -7.06 2.64 -39.06
N PRO A 28 -7.90 1.62 -38.78
CA PRO A 28 -9.24 1.83 -38.21
C PRO A 28 -9.24 2.52 -36.85
N ILE A 29 -8.18 2.31 -36.08
CA ILE A 29 -8.01 2.91 -34.75
C ILE A 29 -7.81 4.44 -34.87
N CYS A 30 -7.01 4.88 -35.84
CA CYS A 30 -6.78 6.30 -36.11
C CYS A 30 -7.97 6.99 -36.83
N TRP A 31 -8.83 6.21 -37.49
CA TRP A 31 -10.02 6.69 -38.22
C TRP A 31 -11.27 6.83 -37.34
N GLY A 32 -11.14 6.65 -36.02
CA GLY A 32 -12.06 7.25 -35.05
C GLY A 32 -13.27 6.43 -34.61
N TYR A 33 -13.32 5.11 -34.81
CA TYR A 33 -14.36 4.27 -34.20
C TYR A 33 -13.77 3.06 -33.48
N GLN A 34 -13.90 3.07 -32.15
CA GLN A 34 -13.51 1.98 -31.25
C GLN A 34 -14.50 0.80 -31.37
N GLN A 35 -13.98 -0.38 -31.71
CA GLN A 35 -14.64 -1.69 -31.52
C GLN A 35 -14.74 -2.05 -30.03
N TYR A 36 -15.47 -1.27 -29.25
CA TYR A 36 -15.83 -1.62 -27.87
C TYR A 36 -17.35 -1.48 -27.68
N ASP A 37 -18.07 -2.54 -28.09
CA ASP A 37 -19.46 -2.87 -27.73
C ASP A 37 -20.50 -1.74 -27.80
N ALA A 38 -20.38 -0.79 -28.74
CA ALA A 38 -21.35 0.29 -28.95
C ALA A 38 -21.71 1.12 -27.69
N LYS A 39 -20.88 1.09 -26.64
CA LYS A 39 -21.10 1.85 -25.40
C LYS A 39 -20.26 3.11 -25.42
N ILE A 40 -20.93 4.26 -25.45
CA ILE A 40 -20.29 5.56 -25.25
C ILE A 40 -19.78 5.60 -23.81
N ARG A 41 -18.47 5.56 -23.63
CA ARG A 41 -17.82 5.82 -22.34
C ARG A 41 -17.22 7.21 -22.40
N GLN A 42 -17.51 8.05 -21.40
CA GLN A 42 -16.82 9.32 -21.23
C GLN A 42 -15.36 9.03 -20.87
N MET A 43 -14.44 9.61 -21.65
CA MET A 43 -13.02 9.53 -21.38
C MET A 43 -12.72 10.35 -20.12
N PHE A 44 -12.64 9.69 -18.96
CA PHE A 44 -12.10 10.32 -17.76
C PHE A 44 -10.59 10.43 -17.93
N LYS A 45 -10.11 11.65 -18.13
CA LYS A 45 -8.68 11.95 -18.03
C LYS A 45 -8.33 11.89 -16.55
N ASP A 46 -7.92 10.71 -16.10
CA ASP A 46 -7.26 10.59 -14.81
C ASP A 46 -6.00 11.47 -14.88
N LYS A 47 -5.95 12.51 -14.04
CA LYS A 47 -4.73 13.29 -13.88
C LYS A 47 -3.79 12.44 -13.04
N GLN A 48 -3.25 11.37 -13.63
CA GLN A 48 -2.01 10.82 -13.11
C GLN A 48 -1.04 11.99 -13.02
N ILE A 49 -0.58 12.25 -11.79
CA ILE A 49 0.36 13.32 -11.51
C ILE A 49 1.58 13.01 -12.36
N ASP A 50 1.84 13.88 -13.34
CA ASP A 50 3.03 13.77 -14.19
C ASP A 50 4.24 13.82 -13.28
N VAL A 51 4.98 12.71 -13.24
CA VAL A 51 6.22 12.56 -12.48
C VAL A 51 7.31 13.52 -12.97
N ASN A 52 7.11 14.28 -14.05
CA ASN A 52 8.01 15.34 -14.50
C ASN A 52 7.43 16.75 -14.34
N ASN A 53 6.39 16.97 -13.52
CA ASN A 53 5.90 18.30 -13.25
C ASN A 53 6.93 19.09 -12.42
N HIS A 54 7.79 19.86 -13.08
CA HIS A 54 8.90 20.65 -12.53
C HIS A 54 8.50 21.78 -11.55
N ARG A 55 7.27 21.78 -11.00
CA ARG A 55 6.81 22.82 -10.08
C ARG A 55 7.14 22.56 -8.62
N ASP A 56 7.36 21.31 -8.21
CA ASP A 56 7.61 21.01 -6.79
C ASP A 56 8.86 20.13 -6.62
N HIS A 57 9.77 20.58 -5.77
CA HIS A 57 11.04 19.92 -5.42
C HIS A 57 10.81 18.58 -4.68
N TYR A 58 10.45 17.52 -5.40
CA TYR A 58 10.32 16.15 -4.84
C TYR A 58 11.33 15.16 -5.43
N MET A 59 12.55 15.62 -5.74
CA MET A 59 13.62 14.82 -6.36
C MET A 59 13.88 13.46 -5.67
N LYS A 60 13.70 13.35 -4.35
CA LYS A 60 13.87 12.07 -3.62
C LYS A 60 12.69 11.11 -3.80
N VAL A 61 11.47 11.63 -3.80
CA VAL A 61 10.25 10.82 -3.95
C VAL A 61 10.04 10.45 -5.42
N GLN A 62 10.31 11.36 -6.36
CA GLN A 62 10.29 11.07 -7.81
C GLN A 62 11.26 9.95 -8.17
N LYS A 63 12.54 10.07 -7.76
CA LYS A 63 13.54 9.04 -8.03
C LYS A 63 13.13 7.72 -7.38
N PHE A 64 12.56 7.76 -6.17
CA PHE A 64 12.03 6.58 -5.52
C PHE A 64 10.82 5.96 -6.25
N MET A 65 9.89 6.78 -6.74
CA MET A 65 8.71 6.29 -7.48
C MET A 65 9.12 5.68 -8.82
N VAL A 66 10.04 6.31 -9.54
CA VAL A 66 10.58 5.81 -10.82
C VAL A 66 11.42 4.53 -10.61
N GLU A 67 12.18 4.44 -9.51
CA GLU A 67 13.04 3.29 -9.23
C GLU A 67 12.32 2.11 -8.55
N TYR A 68 11.31 2.36 -7.71
CA TYR A 68 10.76 1.34 -6.78
C TYR A 68 9.24 1.13 -6.85
N ILE A 69 8.48 1.95 -7.59
CA ILE A 69 7.03 1.75 -7.74
C ILE A 69 6.72 1.37 -9.19
N ASP A 70 6.48 0.09 -9.40
CA ASP A 70 6.06 -0.43 -10.70
C ASP A 70 4.60 -0.03 -10.94
N GLY A 71 4.33 0.71 -12.01
CA GLY A 71 2.98 1.15 -12.37
C GLY A 71 2.05 -0.02 -12.70
N ILE A 72 0.74 0.27 -12.83
CA ILE A 72 -0.22 -0.72 -13.34
C ILE A 72 0.08 -0.94 -14.83
N HIS A 73 0.80 -2.01 -15.14
CA HIS A 73 1.05 -2.44 -16.52
C HIS A 73 -0.06 -3.40 -16.96
N LEU A 74 -0.53 -3.26 -18.19
CA LEU A 74 -1.49 -4.18 -18.80
C LEU A 74 -0.86 -5.58 -18.90
N LYS A 75 -1.33 -6.53 -18.09
CA LYS A 75 -0.90 -7.92 -18.08
C LYS A 75 -1.61 -8.73 -19.18
N GLN A 76 -1.35 -8.42 -20.45
CA GLN A 76 -1.40 -9.35 -21.59
C GLN A 76 -1.25 -8.59 -22.91
N GLY A 77 -0.20 -8.95 -23.64
CA GLY A 77 0.07 -8.45 -24.99
C GLY A 77 1.52 -7.98 -25.11
N GLU A 78 2.48 -8.91 -25.18
CA GLU A 78 3.77 -8.56 -25.75
C GLU A 78 3.59 -8.36 -27.26
N ILE A 79 3.25 -7.14 -27.66
CA ILE A 79 3.46 -6.70 -29.04
C ILE A 79 4.84 -6.04 -29.03
N ARG A 80 5.89 -6.84 -29.22
CA ARG A 80 7.27 -6.34 -29.29
C ARG A 80 7.55 -5.59 -30.58
N GLU A 81 6.76 -5.82 -31.62
CA GLU A 81 6.85 -5.14 -32.91
C GLU A 81 5.45 -4.92 -33.49
N CYS A 82 5.17 -3.70 -33.95
CA CYS A 82 3.91 -3.41 -34.63
C CYS A 82 3.90 -4.11 -36.01
N PRO A 83 2.95 -5.02 -36.29
CA PRO A 83 2.89 -5.74 -37.56
C PRO A 83 2.56 -4.86 -38.78
N THR A 84 2.27 -3.57 -38.56
CA THR A 84 1.94 -2.61 -39.63
C THR A 84 3.05 -1.59 -39.90
N CYS A 85 3.86 -1.21 -38.91
CA CYS A 85 4.84 -0.13 -39.09
C CYS A 85 6.26 -0.45 -38.61
N GLY A 86 6.60 -1.73 -38.40
CA GLY A 86 7.92 -2.23 -37.96
C GLY A 86 9.08 -1.25 -38.17
N HIS A 87 9.36 -0.42 -37.16
CA HIS A 87 10.36 0.62 -37.28
C HIS A 87 11.72 0.02 -36.96
N GLN A 88 12.49 -0.25 -38.03
CA GLN A 88 13.93 -0.16 -37.97
C GLN A 88 14.29 1.32 -37.86
N GLU A 89 14.53 1.83 -36.66
CA GLU A 89 15.35 3.03 -36.53
C GLU A 89 16.82 2.62 -36.32
N PRO A 90 17.76 3.26 -37.03
CA PRO A 90 19.16 2.91 -36.97
C PRO A 90 19.69 3.27 -35.58
N LEU A 91 20.38 2.31 -34.98
CA LEU A 91 21.19 2.49 -33.77
C LEU A 91 22.06 3.73 -33.96
N LYS A 92 21.74 4.81 -33.24
CA LYS A 92 22.79 5.76 -32.87
C LYS A 92 23.65 5.03 -31.85
N ASP A 93 24.79 4.53 -32.34
CA ASP A 93 25.99 4.36 -31.54
C ASP A 93 26.15 5.63 -30.67
N ASP A 94 26.59 5.44 -29.43
CA ASP A 94 26.84 6.49 -28.41
C ASP A 94 25.78 6.64 -27.30
N LEU A 95 25.20 5.54 -26.84
CA LEU A 95 24.82 5.36 -25.42
C LEU A 95 24.90 3.87 -25.08
N ARG A 96 26.11 3.35 -24.93
CA ARG A 96 26.32 2.11 -24.17
C ARG A 96 26.06 2.43 -22.70
N CYS A 97 24.81 2.28 -22.25
CA CYS A 97 24.60 1.89 -20.87
C CYS A 97 25.18 0.49 -20.74
N GLU A 98 26.36 0.37 -20.13
CA GLU A 98 26.81 -0.91 -19.61
C GLU A 98 25.68 -1.51 -18.76
N PRO A 99 25.39 -2.82 -18.87
CA PRO A 99 24.43 -3.44 -18.00
C PRO A 99 24.99 -3.32 -16.57
N LEU A 100 24.46 -2.38 -15.80
CA LEU A 100 24.64 -2.42 -14.36
C LEU A 100 24.03 -3.76 -13.93
N GLU A 101 24.88 -4.71 -13.57
CA GLU A 101 24.46 -5.92 -12.90
C GLU A 101 23.62 -5.48 -11.71
N LYS A 102 22.31 -5.65 -11.83
CA LYS A 102 21.37 -5.30 -10.76
C LYS A 102 21.82 -6.09 -9.54
N PRO A 103 22.06 -5.46 -8.38
CA PRO A 103 22.16 -6.23 -7.15
C PRO A 103 20.86 -7.02 -7.04
N MET A 104 20.97 -8.34 -6.96
CA MET A 104 19.85 -9.23 -6.71
C MET A 104 19.29 -8.93 -5.31
N ASN A 105 18.54 -7.84 -5.20
CA ASN A 105 17.82 -7.53 -3.99
C ASN A 105 16.51 -8.31 -4.06
N ASN A 106 16.57 -9.53 -3.55
CA ASN A 106 15.43 -10.43 -3.40
C ASN A 106 14.48 -9.87 -2.33
N MET A 107 13.83 -8.74 -2.60
CA MET A 107 12.63 -8.34 -1.87
C MET A 107 11.46 -9.08 -2.49
N GLU A 108 11.31 -10.34 -2.09
CA GLU A 108 10.05 -11.07 -2.23
C GLU A 108 8.92 -10.15 -1.77
N THR A 109 8.00 -9.82 -2.67
CA THR A 109 6.69 -9.27 -2.32
C THR A 109 5.97 -10.36 -1.52
N LYS A 110 6.20 -10.37 -0.21
CA LYS A 110 5.71 -11.41 0.69
C LYS A 110 4.20 -11.50 0.54
N LYS A 111 3.71 -12.67 0.13
CA LYS A 111 2.28 -12.98 0.03
C LYS A 111 1.56 -12.55 1.31
N PRO A 112 0.30 -12.05 1.22
CA PRO A 112 -0.50 -11.76 2.40
C PRO A 112 -0.46 -12.94 3.37
N ILE A 113 -0.03 -12.69 4.61
CA ILE A 113 0.11 -13.73 5.62
C ILE A 113 -1.30 -14.26 5.91
N LYS A 114 -1.52 -15.55 5.64
CA LYS A 114 -2.80 -16.20 5.94
C LYS A 114 -2.91 -16.44 7.45
N ARG A 115 -3.55 -15.51 8.15
CA ARG A 115 -3.83 -15.62 9.60
C ARG A 115 -4.99 -16.59 9.85
N ASN A 116 -4.85 -17.44 10.87
CA ASN A 116 -5.98 -18.25 11.36
C ASN A 116 -7.12 -17.33 11.79
N ARG A 117 -8.37 -17.70 11.48
CA ARG A 117 -9.58 -16.92 11.81
C ARG A 117 -9.62 -16.51 13.27
N ASP A 118 -9.19 -17.39 14.15
CA ASP A 118 -9.22 -17.18 15.61
C ASP A 118 -8.20 -16.11 16.09
N LEU A 119 -7.20 -15.76 15.28
CA LEU A 119 -6.23 -14.70 15.56
C LEU A 119 -6.49 -13.43 14.75
N GLN A 120 -7.50 -13.41 13.87
CA GLN A 120 -7.77 -12.25 13.01
C GLN A 120 -8.24 -11.03 13.81
N ALA A 121 -8.93 -11.25 14.93
CA ALA A 121 -9.39 -10.16 15.79
C ALA A 121 -8.20 -9.36 16.36
N LEU A 122 -7.15 -10.05 16.82
CA LEU A 122 -5.90 -9.42 17.23
C LEU A 122 -5.21 -8.65 16.12
N SER A 123 -5.13 -9.25 14.92
CA SER A 123 -4.57 -8.55 13.76
C SER A 123 -5.38 -7.32 13.34
N ARG A 124 -6.65 -7.18 13.74
CA ARG A 124 -7.43 -5.95 13.52
C ARG A 124 -7.06 -4.86 14.51
N ASP A 125 -6.83 -5.19 15.77
CA ASP A 125 -6.32 -4.23 16.76
C ASP A 125 -4.97 -3.65 16.33
N HIS A 126 -4.11 -4.49 15.72
CA HIS A 126 -2.88 -4.05 15.08
C HIS A 126 -3.11 -3.06 13.94
N HIS A 127 -4.18 -3.22 13.15
CA HIS A 127 -4.52 -2.25 12.13
C HIS A 127 -4.89 -0.88 12.73
N HIS A 128 -5.65 -0.86 13.83
CA HIS A 128 -5.98 0.37 14.55
C HIS A 128 -4.75 1.02 15.17
N SER A 129 -3.84 0.22 15.73
CA SER A 129 -2.57 0.71 16.30
C SER A 129 -1.62 1.25 15.23
N LEU A 130 -1.60 0.67 14.03
CA LEU A 130 -0.87 1.26 12.88
C LEU A 130 -1.49 2.57 12.40
N LEU A 131 -2.82 2.70 12.49
CA LEU A 131 -3.52 3.96 12.19
C LEU A 131 -3.11 5.04 13.21
N LEU A 132 -2.90 4.69 14.48
CA LEU A 132 -2.35 5.61 15.49
C LEU A 132 -0.98 6.18 15.05
N SER A 133 -0.03 5.33 14.63
CA SER A 133 1.27 5.80 14.12
C SER A 133 1.11 6.76 12.94
N TRP A 134 0.16 6.50 12.03
CA TRP A 134 -0.16 7.43 10.94
C TRP A 134 -0.76 8.75 11.44
N LYS A 135 -1.67 8.73 12.42
CA LYS A 135 -2.27 9.93 13.02
C LYS A 135 -1.18 10.81 13.65
N ILE A 136 -0.24 10.22 14.40
CA ILE A 136 0.91 10.94 14.99
C ILE A 136 1.72 11.67 13.91
N ARG A 137 2.14 10.94 12.87
CA ARG A 137 2.91 11.52 11.74
C ARG A 137 2.17 12.67 11.07
N THR A 138 0.84 12.54 10.94
CA THR A 138 -0.01 13.55 10.31
C THR A 138 -0.22 14.77 11.21
N GLY A 139 -0.34 14.57 12.53
CA GLY A 139 -0.37 15.66 13.49
C GLY A 139 0.90 16.52 13.43
N PHE A 140 2.07 15.86 13.40
CA PHE A 140 3.34 16.56 13.24
C PHE A 140 3.47 17.29 11.91
N SER A 141 3.08 16.67 10.79
CA SER A 141 3.19 17.31 9.46
C SER A 141 2.29 18.54 9.31
N LYS A 142 1.17 18.58 10.05
CA LYS A 142 0.26 19.73 10.13
C LYS A 142 0.68 20.78 11.16
N GLY A 143 1.76 20.55 11.91
CA GLY A 143 2.21 21.46 12.97
C GLY A 143 1.26 21.53 14.16
N VAL A 144 0.53 20.45 14.45
CA VAL A 144 -0.36 20.37 15.62
C VAL A 144 0.50 20.35 16.90
N ALA A 145 0.08 21.08 17.93
CA ALA A 145 0.75 21.10 19.23
C ALA A 145 0.85 19.69 19.84
N ALA A 146 2.03 19.35 20.38
CA ALA A 146 2.33 18.04 20.93
C ALA A 146 1.35 17.60 22.02
N ASP A 147 0.95 18.51 22.91
CA ASP A 147 -0.02 18.25 23.97
C ASP A 147 -1.39 17.81 23.44
N ARG A 148 -1.83 18.39 22.32
CA ARG A 148 -3.10 18.03 21.67
C ARG A 148 -3.04 16.63 21.08
N ILE A 149 -1.92 16.28 20.46
CA ILE A 149 -1.66 14.92 19.94
C ILE A 149 -1.61 13.92 21.11
N LYS A 150 -0.92 14.28 22.20
CA LYS A 150 -0.76 13.45 23.41
C LYS A 150 -2.09 13.13 24.07
N HIS A 151 -3.01 14.10 24.17
CA HIS A 151 -4.33 13.87 24.77
C HIS A 151 -5.10 12.71 24.10
N TYR A 152 -5.14 12.69 22.78
CA TYR A 152 -5.79 11.59 22.04
C TYR A 152 -5.03 10.26 22.20
N ILE A 153 -3.70 10.31 22.27
CA ILE A 153 -2.86 9.12 22.40
C ILE A 153 -3.01 8.47 23.77
N ASP A 154 -3.16 9.26 24.82
CA ASP A 154 -3.38 8.75 26.17
C ASP A 154 -4.70 8.00 26.24
N TRP A 155 -5.76 8.59 25.68
CA TRP A 155 -7.04 7.91 25.52
C TRP A 155 -6.89 6.60 24.74
N PHE A 156 -6.20 6.61 23.59
CA PHE A 156 -6.03 5.42 22.75
C PHE A 156 -5.20 4.34 23.46
N PHE A 157 -4.18 4.74 24.23
CA PHE A 157 -3.35 3.83 24.98
C PHE A 157 -4.17 3.09 26.06
N GLU A 158 -4.94 3.83 26.86
CA GLU A 158 -5.77 3.28 27.93
C GLU A 158 -6.89 2.36 27.41
N HIS A 159 -7.52 2.70 26.28
CA HIS A 159 -8.70 2.00 25.80
C HIS A 159 -8.41 0.88 24.79
N HIS A 160 -7.26 0.93 24.10
CA HIS A 160 -6.96 0.00 23.02
C HIS A 160 -5.62 -0.72 23.21
N ILE A 161 -4.52 0.01 23.37
CA ILE A 161 -3.18 -0.63 23.38
C ILE A 161 -2.94 -1.41 24.68
N GLN A 162 -3.22 -0.82 25.83
CA GLN A 162 -2.98 -1.48 27.11
C GLN A 162 -3.84 -2.75 27.27
N PRO A 163 -5.18 -2.74 27.02
CA PRO A 163 -5.97 -3.97 27.07
C PRO A 163 -5.52 -5.02 26.06
N HIS A 164 -5.04 -4.59 24.88
CA HIS A 164 -4.49 -5.49 23.87
C HIS A 164 -3.23 -6.21 24.39
N PHE A 165 -2.25 -5.47 24.91
CA PHE A 165 -1.04 -6.04 25.51
C PHE A 165 -1.37 -7.01 26.65
N GLU A 166 -2.27 -6.63 27.56
CA GLU A 166 -2.68 -7.48 28.68
C GLU A 166 -3.28 -8.81 28.20
N MET A 167 -4.05 -8.79 27.12
CA MET A 167 -4.64 -9.98 26.53
C MET A 167 -3.56 -10.88 25.93
N GLU A 168 -2.61 -10.30 25.19
CA GLU A 168 -1.50 -11.05 24.59
C GLU A 168 -0.61 -11.70 25.65
N GLU A 169 -0.20 -10.94 26.65
CA GLU A 169 0.64 -11.41 27.75
C GLU A 169 -0.02 -12.53 28.55
N LYS A 170 -1.33 -12.44 28.75
CA LYS A 170 -2.07 -13.38 29.60
C LYS A 170 -2.49 -14.65 28.89
N TYR A 171 -2.84 -14.59 27.60
CA TYR A 171 -3.46 -15.71 26.89
C TYR A 171 -2.70 -16.17 25.66
N LEU A 172 -2.04 -15.25 24.94
CA LEU A 172 -1.39 -15.56 23.67
C LEU A 172 0.04 -16.03 23.86
N PHE A 173 0.88 -15.24 24.53
CA PHE A 173 2.29 -15.54 24.73
C PHE A 173 2.55 -16.84 25.52
N PRO A 174 1.74 -17.22 26.53
CA PRO A 174 1.93 -18.48 27.24
C PRO A 174 1.81 -19.73 26.34
N ILE A 175 1.19 -19.63 25.16
CA ILE A 175 1.11 -20.75 24.21
C ILE A 175 2.50 -21.16 23.70
N LEU A 176 3.37 -20.19 23.47
CA LEU A 176 4.76 -20.44 23.03
C LEU A 176 5.69 -20.74 24.22
N GLY A 177 5.25 -20.40 25.43
CA GLY A 177 5.98 -20.53 26.68
C GLY A 177 6.68 -19.23 27.07
N ASN A 178 6.58 -18.87 28.36
CA ASN A 178 7.09 -17.58 28.87
C ASN A 178 8.62 -17.45 28.81
N ASP A 179 9.33 -18.58 28.73
CA ASP A 179 10.79 -18.61 28.59
C ASP A 179 11.27 -18.46 27.14
N ASN A 180 10.35 -18.44 26.16
CA ASN A 180 10.71 -18.28 24.76
C ASN A 180 11.30 -16.89 24.49
N GLU A 181 12.40 -16.84 23.73
CA GLU A 181 13.10 -15.59 23.43
C GLU A 181 12.22 -14.58 22.66
N LEU A 182 11.30 -15.04 21.81
CA LEU A 182 10.37 -14.16 21.10
C LEU A 182 9.34 -13.54 22.07
N VAL A 183 8.88 -14.30 23.06
CA VAL A 183 7.97 -13.80 24.10
C VAL A 183 8.68 -12.80 25.00
N LYS A 184 9.91 -13.10 25.46
CA LYS A 184 10.72 -12.16 26.24
C LYS A 184 10.95 -10.85 25.50
N LYS A 185 11.18 -10.94 24.19
CA LYS A 185 11.32 -9.76 23.32
C LYS A 185 10.02 -8.95 23.27
N ALA A 186 8.87 -9.58 23.01
CA ALA A 186 7.58 -8.88 22.99
C ALA A 186 7.30 -8.17 24.32
N LEU A 187 7.50 -8.85 25.46
CA LEU A 187 7.36 -8.27 26.80
C LEU A 187 8.32 -7.11 27.07
N ALA A 188 9.53 -7.15 26.52
CA ALA A 188 10.47 -6.04 26.61
C ALA A 188 10.00 -4.83 25.78
N GLU A 189 9.47 -5.07 24.58
CA GLU A 189 8.87 -4.05 23.71
C GLU A 189 7.61 -3.43 24.35
N HIS A 190 6.71 -4.22 24.94
CA HIS A 190 5.52 -3.72 25.67
C HIS A 190 5.90 -2.78 26.81
N ARG A 191 6.87 -3.19 27.65
CA ARG A 191 7.37 -2.35 28.76
C ARG A 191 8.06 -1.07 28.28
N ARG A 192 8.68 -1.11 27.10
CA ARG A 192 9.31 0.06 26.49
C ARG A 192 8.24 1.01 25.95
N LEU A 193 7.29 0.51 25.17
CA LEU A 193 6.17 1.30 24.64
C LEU A 193 5.35 1.92 25.76
N SER A 194 4.99 1.14 26.79
CA SER A 194 4.25 1.65 27.95
C SER A 194 4.96 2.82 28.65
N ARG A 195 6.29 2.80 28.73
CA ARG A 195 7.06 3.93 29.28
C ARG A 195 6.99 5.17 28.39
N LEU A 196 7.01 5.00 27.07
CA LEU A 196 6.90 6.12 26.14
C LEU A 196 5.49 6.76 26.17
N PHE A 197 4.43 5.94 26.24
CA PHE A 197 3.06 6.44 26.36
C PHE A 197 2.85 7.24 27.66
N ASN A 198 3.44 6.78 28.77
CA ASN A 198 3.34 7.45 30.07
C ASN A 198 4.37 8.57 30.28
N ASP A 199 5.25 8.84 29.30
CA ASP A 199 6.22 9.93 29.41
C ASP A 199 5.52 11.30 29.32
N THR A 200 5.89 12.20 30.23
CA THR A 200 5.36 13.55 30.33
C THR A 200 6.46 14.61 30.29
N ASP A 201 7.73 14.22 30.26
CA ASP A 201 8.86 15.15 30.27
C ASP A 201 9.16 15.70 28.87
N ASP A 202 9.29 14.81 27.87
CA ASP A 202 9.59 15.16 26.47
C ASP A 202 8.55 14.54 25.54
N ILE A 203 7.38 15.19 25.49
CA ILE A 203 6.21 14.70 24.76
C ILE A 203 6.53 14.55 23.26
N GLU A 204 7.12 15.55 22.61
CA GLU A 204 7.42 15.50 21.17
C GLU A 204 8.31 14.31 20.81
N LYS A 205 9.38 14.10 21.58
CA LYS A 205 10.28 12.98 21.37
C LYS A 205 9.60 11.65 21.63
N SER A 206 8.82 11.54 22.69
CA SER A 206 8.11 10.30 23.03
C SER A 206 7.07 9.95 21.98
N LEU A 207 6.31 10.92 21.48
CA LEU A 207 5.40 10.75 20.34
C LEU A 207 6.12 10.25 19.08
N SER A 208 7.28 10.85 18.75
CA SER A 208 8.08 10.40 17.60
C SER A 208 8.63 8.98 17.78
N LEU A 209 8.99 8.57 19.00
CA LEU A 209 9.45 7.21 19.27
C LEU A 209 8.30 6.21 19.25
N ILE A 210 7.12 6.58 19.75
CA ILE A 210 5.92 5.72 19.76
C ILE A 210 5.57 5.28 18.34
N GLU A 211 5.49 6.22 17.38
CA GLU A 211 5.04 5.87 16.03
C GLU A 211 5.95 4.81 15.37
N GLU A 212 7.26 4.96 15.56
CA GLU A 212 8.29 4.09 15.01
C GLU A 212 8.39 2.75 15.76
N GLU A 213 8.46 2.79 17.09
CA GLU A 213 8.61 1.59 17.93
C GLU A 213 7.35 0.71 17.85
N LEU A 214 6.15 1.31 17.83
CA LEU A 214 4.88 0.58 17.72
C LEU A 214 4.74 -0.10 16.35
N GLU A 215 5.08 0.60 15.25
CA GLU A 215 5.04 -0.01 13.91
C GLU A 215 6.02 -1.19 13.82
N LYS A 216 7.23 -1.05 14.38
CA LYS A 216 8.22 -2.14 14.42
C LYS A 216 7.75 -3.34 15.23
N HIS A 217 7.18 -3.08 16.40
CA HIS A 217 6.63 -4.10 17.30
C HIS A 217 5.51 -4.90 16.61
N ILE A 218 4.49 -4.23 16.09
CA ILE A 218 3.37 -4.88 15.36
C ILE A 218 3.88 -5.72 14.18
N ARG A 219 4.87 -5.20 13.44
CA ARG A 219 5.48 -5.94 12.33
C ARG A 219 6.22 -7.20 12.80
N PHE A 220 6.90 -7.13 13.94
CA PHE A 220 7.56 -8.28 14.54
C PHE A 220 6.52 -9.32 14.94
N GLU A 221 5.44 -8.92 15.59
CA GLU A 221 4.42 -9.84 16.06
C GLU A 221 3.69 -10.53 14.92
N GLU A 222 3.20 -9.74 13.96
CA GLU A 222 2.48 -10.25 12.82
C GLU A 222 3.34 -11.16 11.95
N ARG A 223 4.61 -10.81 11.70
CA ARG A 223 5.44 -11.54 10.74
C ARG A 223 6.22 -12.69 11.35
N ILE A 224 6.47 -12.67 12.65
CA ILE A 224 7.35 -13.63 13.33
C ILE A 224 6.57 -14.31 14.45
N LEU A 225 6.20 -13.59 15.51
CA LEU A 225 5.67 -14.19 16.73
C LEU A 225 4.37 -14.98 16.50
N PHE A 226 3.37 -14.38 15.85
CA PHE A 226 2.09 -15.02 15.62
C PHE A 226 2.22 -16.22 14.68
N ASN A 227 3.18 -16.20 13.76
CA ASN A 227 3.45 -17.35 12.90
C ASN A 227 4.01 -18.53 13.69
N GLU A 228 4.91 -18.28 14.65
CA GLU A 228 5.41 -19.33 15.55
C GLU A 228 4.33 -19.84 16.49
N ILE A 229 3.51 -18.95 17.05
CA ILE A 229 2.36 -19.34 17.89
C ILE A 229 1.40 -20.23 17.09
N GLN A 230 1.06 -19.85 15.85
CA GLN A 230 0.16 -20.65 15.01
C GLN A 230 0.66 -22.08 14.72
N LYS A 231 1.98 -22.32 14.73
CA LYS A 231 2.54 -23.65 14.51
C LYS A 231 2.37 -24.56 15.73
N VAL A 232 2.41 -23.98 16.93
CA VAL A 232 2.39 -24.72 18.21
C VAL A 232 1.01 -24.76 18.84
N ALA A 233 0.17 -23.75 18.59
CA ALA A 233 -1.13 -23.59 19.22
C ALA A 233 -2.10 -24.72 18.86
N SER A 234 -2.73 -25.30 19.88
CA SER A 234 -3.87 -26.20 19.68
C SER A 234 -5.11 -25.42 19.25
N LYS A 235 -6.02 -26.10 18.53
CA LYS A 235 -7.30 -25.52 18.13
C LYS A 235 -8.11 -25.01 19.32
N ALA A 236 -8.07 -25.71 20.46
CA ALA A 236 -8.78 -25.31 21.68
C ALA A 236 -8.22 -23.99 22.27
N GLN A 237 -6.90 -23.82 22.27
CA GLN A 237 -6.26 -22.58 22.72
C GLN A 237 -6.62 -21.39 21.81
N LEU A 238 -6.59 -21.59 20.49
CA LEU A 238 -6.97 -20.53 19.54
C LEU A 238 -8.44 -20.13 19.69
N GLN A 239 -9.34 -21.11 19.85
CA GLN A 239 -10.76 -20.84 20.08
C GLN A 239 -11.02 -20.14 21.41
N LEU A 240 -10.22 -20.40 22.45
CA LEU A 240 -10.31 -19.69 23.71
C LEU A 240 -9.96 -18.21 23.53
N ILE A 241 -8.88 -17.91 22.81
CA ILE A 241 -8.46 -16.53 22.50
C ILE A 241 -9.58 -15.79 21.76
N SER A 242 -10.15 -16.40 20.70
CA SER A 242 -11.25 -15.79 19.94
C SER A 242 -12.53 -15.58 20.75
N LYS A 243 -12.74 -16.29 21.86
CA LYS A 243 -13.91 -16.09 22.73
C LYS A 243 -13.69 -14.99 23.76
N ILE A 244 -12.46 -14.87 24.26
CA ILE A 244 -12.08 -13.86 25.24
C ILE A 244 -11.97 -12.49 24.55
N HIS A 245 -11.37 -12.48 23.36
CA HIS A 245 -11.30 -11.31 22.50
C HIS A 245 -12.57 -11.25 21.65
N THR A 246 -13.64 -10.70 22.23
CA THR A 246 -14.84 -10.37 21.47
C THR A 246 -14.52 -9.21 20.55
N ASP A 247 -14.93 -9.34 19.28
CA ASP A 247 -14.81 -8.38 18.19
C ASP A 247 -15.69 -7.14 18.46
N GLU A 248 -15.50 -6.48 19.60
CA GLU A 248 -16.15 -5.23 19.92
C GLU A 248 -15.76 -4.22 18.85
N LYS A 249 -16.79 -3.58 18.29
CA LYS A 249 -16.61 -2.68 17.16
C LYS A 249 -15.76 -1.50 17.64
N PHE A 250 -14.53 -1.39 17.13
CA PHE A 250 -13.65 -0.26 17.40
C PHE A 250 -14.41 1.06 17.24
N SER A 251 -14.41 1.86 18.31
CA SER A 251 -15.00 3.19 18.34
C SER A 251 -13.88 4.20 18.50
N ASP A 252 -13.58 4.92 17.43
CA ASP A 252 -12.57 5.99 17.45
C ASP A 252 -13.07 7.18 18.28
N ASN A 253 -12.15 7.88 18.94
CA ASN A 253 -12.48 9.14 19.59
C ASN A 253 -12.48 10.26 18.55
N THR A 254 -13.67 10.74 18.18
CA THR A 254 -13.86 11.80 17.20
C THR A 254 -14.05 13.19 17.82
N ASP A 255 -13.83 13.35 19.13
CA ASP A 255 -14.04 14.62 19.82
C ASP A 255 -13.03 15.68 19.37
N ASP A 256 -11.79 15.27 19.10
CA ASP A 256 -10.73 16.14 18.60
C ASP A 256 -9.89 15.47 17.51
N GLU A 257 -10.39 15.50 16.27
CA GLU A 257 -9.77 14.87 15.10
C GLU A 257 -8.61 15.70 14.53
N PHE A 258 -7.54 15.86 15.30
CA PHE A 258 -6.37 16.67 14.92
C PHE A 258 -5.68 16.25 13.61
N TRP A 259 -5.91 15.02 13.16
CA TRP A 259 -5.37 14.47 11.91
C TRP A 259 -6.15 14.88 10.66
N LYS A 260 -7.31 15.55 10.78
CA LYS A 260 -8.10 16.03 9.64
C LYS A 260 -7.59 17.35 9.08
#